data_AF-A0A1Y1KKL9-F1
#
_entry.id   AF-A0A1Y1KKL9-F1
#
_cell.length_a   1.000
_cell.length_b   1.000
_cell.length_c   1.000
_cell.angle_alpha   90.00
_cell.angle_beta   90.00
_cell.angle_gamma   90.00
#
_symmetry.space_group_name_H-M   'P 1'
#
loop_
_entity.id
_entity.type
_entity.pdbx_description
1 polymer ?
#
loop_
_entity_poly.entity_id
_entity_poly.type
_entity_poly.pdbx_seq_one_letter_code
_entity_poly.pdbx_strand_id
1 'polypeptide(L)'
;LRIRIDKFRQFAAAMATFRRFRPDDVNKFSKCNLDPLTETYELGFYLQYFAKWPALFQVCEDKDGNIIGYIMGKVESSPNTYKYSVHYLPWHAHITALTVAPE
;
A
#
# COMPACT_ATOMS: atom_id res chain seq x y z
N LEU A 1 36.45 9.28 18.78
CA LEU A 1 35.50 9.88 17.80
C LEU A 1 35.19 8.97 16.59
N ARG A 2 35.27 7.63 16.73
CA ARG A 2 35.13 6.70 15.59
C ARG A 2 33.95 5.72 15.72
N ILE A 3 33.17 5.81 16.81
CA ILE A 3 32.03 4.90 17.11
C ILE A 3 30.68 5.52 16.67
N ARG A 4 30.65 6.82 16.34
CA ARG A 4 29.40 7.54 15.96
C ARG A 4 29.17 7.66 14.45
N ILE A 5 30.12 7.27 13.61
CA ILE A 5 30.00 7.36 12.15
C ILE A 5 29.35 6.09 11.57
N ASP A 6 29.54 4.93 12.22
CA ASP A 6 28.98 3.67 11.73
C ASP A 6 27.45 3.59 11.89
N LYS A 7 26.88 4.24 12.92
CA LYS A 7 25.42 4.38 13.04
C LYS A 7 24.81 5.30 11.99
N PHE A 8 25.56 6.26 11.44
CA PHE A 8 25.09 7.10 10.32
C PHE A 8 25.22 6.42 8.96
N ARG A 9 26.08 5.40 8.83
CA ARG A 9 26.16 4.57 7.62
C ARG A 9 25.02 3.56 7.50
N GLN A 10 24.37 3.20 8.60
CA GLN A 10 23.20 2.31 8.56
C GLN A 10 21.93 3.02 8.05
N PHE A 11 21.89 4.35 8.11
CA PHE A 11 20.82 5.19 7.54
C PHE A 11 21.14 5.71 6.12
N ALA A 12 22.21 5.24 5.50
CA ALA A 12 22.57 5.58 4.12
C ALA A 12 21.63 4.87 3.13
N ALA A 13 20.39 5.34 3.07
CA ALA A 13 19.43 5.16 1.98
C ALA A 13 19.24 3.71 1.48
N ALA A 14 18.30 2.99 2.09
CA ALA A 14 17.37 2.23 1.25
C ALA A 14 16.66 3.28 0.38
N MET A 15 17.05 3.41 -0.89
CA MET A 15 16.36 4.33 -1.80
C MET A 15 15.02 3.68 -2.10
N ALA A 16 14.01 4.13 -1.37
CA ALA A 16 12.65 3.71 -1.53
C ALA A 16 12.01 4.55 -2.65
N THR A 17 11.58 3.91 -3.73
CA THR A 17 10.91 4.59 -4.84
C THR A 17 9.43 4.22 -4.88
N PHE A 18 8.58 5.25 -4.93
CA PHE A 18 7.15 5.06 -5.10
C PHE A 18 6.79 4.97 -6.57
N ARG A 19 5.95 3.99 -6.91
CA ARG A 19 5.38 3.87 -8.25
C ARG A 19 3.99 3.26 -8.21
N ARG A 20 3.30 3.30 -9.35
CA ARG A 20 2.02 2.61 -9.52
C ARG A 20 2.25 1.09 -9.41
N PHE A 21 1.29 0.42 -8.78
CA PHE A 21 1.22 -1.03 -8.72
C PHE A 21 1.09 -1.65 -10.14
N ARG A 22 1.71 -2.81 -10.33
CA ARG A 22 1.58 -3.65 -11.52
C ARG A 22 1.09 -5.04 -11.09
N PRO A 23 0.30 -5.75 -11.91
CA PRO A 23 -0.17 -7.09 -11.57
C PRO A 23 0.94 -8.06 -11.16
N ASP A 24 2.13 -7.96 -11.77
CA ASP A 24 3.29 -8.81 -11.46
C ASP A 24 3.85 -8.58 -10.03
N ASP A 25 3.52 -7.45 -9.40
CA ASP A 25 4.00 -7.12 -8.05
C ASP A 25 3.36 -7.99 -6.96
N VAL A 26 2.19 -8.60 -7.20
CA VAL A 26 1.54 -9.45 -6.19
C VAL A 26 2.44 -10.61 -5.77
N ASN A 27 3.24 -11.14 -6.69
CA ASN A 27 4.19 -12.22 -6.41
C ASN A 27 5.31 -11.79 -5.45
N LYS A 28 5.51 -10.48 -5.26
CA LYS A 28 6.52 -9.90 -4.38
C LYS A 28 5.96 -9.44 -3.03
N PHE A 29 4.63 -9.47 -2.85
CA PHE A 29 3.97 -9.03 -1.63
C PHE A 29 4.20 -9.97 -0.44
N SER A 30 4.65 -11.21 -0.67
CA SER A 30 4.92 -12.18 0.40
C SER A 30 5.84 -11.65 1.50
N LYS A 31 6.74 -10.69 1.22
CA LYS A 31 7.59 -10.09 2.25
C LYS A 31 6.83 -9.08 3.14
N CYS A 32 5.97 -8.24 2.57
CA CYS A 32 5.16 -7.27 3.31
C CYS A 32 3.95 -7.92 4.02
N ASN A 33 3.36 -8.95 3.40
CA ASN A 33 2.18 -9.65 3.91
C ASN A 33 2.48 -10.64 5.05
N LEU A 34 3.75 -10.82 5.42
CA LEU A 34 4.16 -11.60 6.60
C LEU A 34 4.11 -10.77 7.90
N ASP A 35 3.88 -9.47 7.81
CA ASP A 35 3.58 -8.65 8.99
C ASP A 35 2.21 -9.06 9.56
N PRO A 36 2.12 -9.46 10.84
CA PRO A 36 0.87 -9.86 11.49
C PRO A 36 -0.24 -8.79 11.45
N LEU A 37 0.13 -7.52 11.27
CA LEU A 37 -0.78 -6.38 11.21
C LEU A 37 -1.27 -6.10 9.78
N THR A 38 -0.71 -6.77 8.78
CA THR A 38 -1.14 -6.60 7.38
C THR A 38 -2.34 -7.49 7.09
N GLU A 39 -3.48 -6.86 6.79
CA GLU A 39 -4.63 -7.57 6.27
C GLU A 39 -4.33 -8.10 4.85
N THR A 40 -4.39 -9.42 4.70
CA THR A 40 -4.11 -10.11 3.43
C THR A 40 -5.40 -10.57 2.75
N TYR A 41 -5.42 -10.47 1.43
CA TYR A 41 -6.60 -10.76 0.60
C TYR A 41 -6.26 -11.79 -0.49
N GLU A 42 -7.28 -12.35 -1.13
CA GLU A 42 -7.10 -13.22 -2.30
C GLU A 42 -6.53 -12.43 -3.50
N LEU A 43 -5.77 -13.09 -4.38
CA LEU A 43 -5.22 -12.49 -5.61
C LEU A 43 -6.29 -11.74 -6.43
N GLY A 44 -7.47 -12.33 -6.59
CA GLY A 44 -8.58 -11.70 -7.33
C GLY A 44 -8.98 -10.33 -6.76
N PHE A 45 -8.88 -10.16 -5.44
CA PHE A 45 -9.22 -8.90 -4.77
C PHE A 45 -8.24 -7.78 -5.14
N TYR A 46 -6.93 -8.04 -5.09
CA TYR A 46 -5.91 -7.07 -5.48
C TYR A 46 -6.06 -6.64 -6.96
N LEU A 47 -6.31 -7.62 -7.84
CA LEU A 47 -6.45 -7.35 -9.28
C LEU A 47 -7.74 -6.56 -9.59
N GLN A 48 -8.85 -6.84 -8.89
CA GLN A 48 -10.08 -6.06 -9.03
C GLN A 48 -9.89 -4.60 -8.60
N TYR A 49 -9.18 -4.37 -7.49
CA TYR A 49 -8.86 -3.02 -7.02
C TYR A 49 -7.97 -2.27 -8.01
N PHE A 50 -6.95 -2.92 -8.55
CA PHE A 50 -6.11 -2.33 -9.59
C PHE A 50 -6.92 -1.99 -10.86
N ALA A 51 -7.79 -2.88 -11.30
CA ALA A 51 -8.61 -2.66 -12.49
C ALA A 51 -9.59 -1.48 -12.32
N LYS A 52 -10.16 -1.31 -11.12
CA LYS A 52 -11.19 -0.29 -10.86
C LYS A 52 -10.63 1.05 -10.40
N TRP A 53 -9.57 1.04 -9.59
CA TRP A 53 -8.96 2.24 -9.00
C TRP A 53 -7.42 2.25 -9.16
N PRO A 54 -6.88 2.20 -10.39
CA PRO A 54 -5.44 2.10 -10.63
C PRO A 54 -4.63 3.30 -10.09
N ALA A 55 -5.29 4.45 -9.91
CA ALA A 55 -4.67 5.64 -9.31
C ALA A 55 -4.52 5.56 -7.79
N LEU A 56 -5.30 4.70 -7.11
CA LEU A 56 -5.29 4.51 -5.66
C LEU A 56 -4.53 3.25 -5.22
N PHE A 57 -3.74 2.68 -6.13
CA PHE A 57 -2.89 1.54 -5.84
C PHE A 57 -1.44 1.87 -6.17
N GLN A 58 -0.65 2.10 -5.13
CA GLN A 58 0.78 2.40 -5.23
C GLN A 58 1.60 1.43 -4.40
N VAL A 59 2.81 1.18 -4.87
CA VAL A 59 3.81 0.38 -4.18
C VAL A 59 5.04 1.21 -3.90
N CYS A 60 5.75 0.81 -2.87
CA CYS A 60 7.07 1.30 -2.54
C CYS A 60 8.06 0.15 -2.78
N GLU A 61 9.08 0.40 -3.59
CA GLU A 61 10.11 -0.59 -3.91
C GLU A 61 11.49 -0.13 -3.44
N ASP A 62 12.33 -1.09 -3.06
CA ASP A 62 13.74 -0.86 -2.76
C ASP A 62 14.60 -0.81 -4.04
N LYS A 63 15.90 -0.62 -3.87
CA LYS A 63 16.89 -0.60 -4.96
C LYS A 63 16.98 -1.92 -5.74
N ASP A 64 16.61 -3.02 -5.11
CA ASP A 64 16.65 -4.37 -5.68
C ASP A 64 15.31 -4.75 -6.34
N GLY A 65 14.32 -3.85 -6.31
CA GLY A 65 12.99 -4.05 -6.87
C GLY A 65 12.11 -4.99 -6.03
N ASN A 66 12.43 -5.18 -4.75
CA ASN A 66 11.51 -5.80 -3.79
C ASN A 66 10.45 -4.78 -3.39
N ILE A 67 9.21 -5.25 -3.24
CA ILE A 67 8.16 -4.42 -2.65
C ILE A 67 8.39 -4.40 -1.14
N ILE A 68 8.59 -3.20 -0.61
CA ILE A 68 8.80 -2.92 0.83
C ILE A 68 7.58 -2.27 1.47
N GLY A 69 6.55 -1.94 0.68
CA GLY A 69 5.27 -1.47 1.18
C GLY A 69 4.29 -1.21 0.06
N TYR A 70 3.00 -1.12 0.39
CA TYR A 70 1.98 -0.72 -0.57
C TYR A 70 0.82 -0.01 0.12
N ILE A 71 0.11 0.79 -0.67
CA ILE A 71 -1.18 1.38 -0.33
C ILE A 71 -2.19 0.98 -1.38
N MET A 72 -3.35 0.52 -0.93
CA MET A 72 -4.46 0.11 -1.76
C MET A 72 -5.73 0.78 -1.25
N GLY A 73 -6.39 1.55 -2.11
CA GLY A 73 -7.63 2.24 -1.79
C GLY A 73 -8.68 2.13 -2.87
N LYS A 74 -9.89 2.58 -2.52
CA LYS A 74 -11.05 2.68 -3.41
C LYS A 74 -11.74 4.02 -3.22
N VAL A 75 -12.67 4.32 -4.12
CA VAL A 75 -13.63 5.42 -3.97
C VAL A 75 -15.01 4.84 -3.77
N GLU A 76 -15.72 5.30 -2.74
CA GLU A 76 -17.08 4.86 -2.43
C GLU A 76 -17.96 6.02 -1.94
N SER A 77 -19.27 5.79 -1.97
CA SER A 77 -20.29 6.69 -1.43
C SER A 77 -21.42 5.86 -0.81
N SER A 78 -22.19 6.47 0.10
CA SER A 78 -23.40 5.81 0.61
C SER A 78 -24.41 5.55 -0.52
N PRO A 79 -25.25 4.50 -0.42
CA PRO A 79 -26.30 4.23 -1.39
C PRO A 79 -27.28 5.41 -1.51
N ASN A 80 -27.83 5.61 -2.72
CA ASN A 80 -28.78 6.70 -3.00
C ASN A 80 -30.02 6.69 -2.09
N THR A 81 -30.43 5.52 -1.60
CA THR A 81 -31.54 5.37 -0.63
C THR A 81 -31.32 6.19 0.64
N TYR A 82 -30.07 6.44 1.03
CA TYR A 82 -29.71 7.22 2.21
C TYR A 82 -29.34 8.68 1.89
N LYS A 83 -29.58 9.18 0.68
CA LYS A 83 -29.13 10.53 0.24
C LYS A 83 -29.58 11.67 1.15
N TYR A 84 -30.73 11.51 1.81
CA TYR A 84 -31.29 12.51 2.73
C TYR A 84 -31.05 12.18 4.21
N SER A 85 -30.25 11.16 4.51
CA SER A 85 -29.85 10.82 5.88
C SER A 85 -28.75 11.77 6.37
N VAL A 86 -28.76 12.08 7.66
CA VAL A 86 -27.69 12.83 8.35
C VAL A 86 -26.33 12.12 8.29
N HIS A 87 -26.33 10.82 8.01
CA HIS A 87 -25.12 9.99 7.89
C HIS A 87 -24.75 9.66 6.43
N TYR A 88 -25.32 10.37 5.45
CA TYR A 88 -24.94 10.19 4.05
C TYR A 88 -23.48 10.57 3.83
N LEU A 89 -22.68 9.64 3.31
CA LEU A 89 -21.30 9.90 2.92
C LEU A 89 -21.24 10.18 1.41
N PRO A 90 -20.87 11.41 1.00
CA PRO A 90 -20.57 11.69 -0.40
C PRO A 90 -19.35 10.87 -0.87
N TRP A 91 -19.02 10.97 -2.16
CA TRP A 91 -17.83 10.31 -2.71
C TRP A 91 -16.58 10.67 -1.91
N HIS A 92 -15.94 9.65 -1.36
CA HIS A 92 -14.73 9.78 -0.57
C HIS A 92 -13.77 8.62 -0.87
N ALA A 93 -12.50 8.85 -0.61
CA ALA A 93 -11.50 7.79 -0.68
C ALA A 93 -11.57 6.93 0.59
N HIS A 94 -11.38 5.63 0.41
CA HIS A 94 -11.27 4.64 1.48
C HIS A 94 -9.96 3.90 1.30
N ILE A 95 -9.13 3.84 2.35
CA ILE A 95 -7.90 3.04 2.36
C ILE A 95 -8.24 1.63 2.81
N THR A 96 -8.10 0.66 1.91
CA THR A 96 -8.41 -0.74 2.18
C THR A 96 -7.21 -1.46 2.79
N ALA A 97 -6.00 -1.15 2.35
CA ALA A 97 -4.79 -1.66 2.96
C ALA A 97 -3.67 -0.64 2.89
N LEU A 98 -2.88 -0.56 3.96
CA LEU A 98 -1.64 0.20 4.04
C LEU A 98 -0.65 -0.61 4.86
N THR A 99 0.49 -0.94 4.26
CA THR A 99 1.53 -1.73 4.92
C THR A 99 2.91 -1.28 4.50
N VAL A 100 3.87 -1.44 5.42
CA VAL A 100 5.29 -1.24 5.22
C VAL A 100 5.98 -2.42 5.89
N ALA A 101 6.86 -3.10 5.17
CA ALA A 101 7.66 -4.18 5.74
C ALA A 101 8.55 -3.61 6.87
N PRO A 102 8.71 -4.32 7.99
CA PRO A 102 9.51 -3.85 9.12
C PRO A 102 11.02 -3.72 8.79
N GLU A 103 11.52 -4.43 7.76
CA GLU A 103 12.92 -4.43 7.32
C GLU A 103 13.05 -4.50 5.79
#